data_AF-A0A1E4J1Z8-F1
#
_entry.id   AF-A0A1E4J1Z8-F1
#
_cell.length_a   1.000
_cell.length_b   1.000
_cell.length_c   1.000
_cell.angle_alpha   90.00
_cell.angle_beta   90.00
_cell.angle_gamma   90.00
#
_symmetry.space_group_name_H-M   'P 1'
#
loop_
_entity.id
_entity.type
_entity.pdbx_description
1 polymer ?
#
loop_
_entity_poly.entity_id
_entity_poly.type
_entity_poly.pdbx_seq_one_letter_code
_entity_poly.pdbx_strand_id
1 'polypeptide(L)'
;MEVEDMIRFAMVHGAEGADEIERLCAQYGWLSDGMREDGTRVVPLAQWARACAAFGRGGVPALRLLLGDPVHASFAIGVLQEVKTVESVRALIGFCVSAQWQSMAVTHAEWKALAALNQLLSFDDSVKVDEAVMDDLLEIVTQAFGATLVPFLQSICLWALRGAPTERSLAWVQALKVADADVEAARVTAIKSLKRRLSPAYKAPDGQQKRQIRRQRAEDV
;
A
#
# COMPACT_ATOMS: atom_id res chain seq x y z
N MET A 1 7.81 -21.32 -1.38
CA MET A 1 8.07 -20.28 -0.37
C MET A 1 7.48 -19.02 -0.95
N GLU A 2 6.40 -18.54 -0.35
CA GLU A 2 5.73 -17.34 -0.83
C GLU A 2 6.35 -16.09 -0.21
N VAL A 3 6.19 -14.95 -0.87
CA VAL A 3 6.72 -13.66 -0.40
C VAL A 3 6.11 -13.31 0.97
N GLU A 4 4.83 -13.60 1.14
CA GLU A 4 4.09 -13.35 2.37
C GLU A 4 4.67 -14.14 3.54
N ASP A 5 5.13 -15.37 3.32
CA ASP A 5 5.76 -16.18 4.36
C ASP A 5 7.13 -15.61 4.76
N MET A 6 7.90 -15.12 3.79
CA MET A 6 9.17 -14.44 4.04
C MET A 6 8.99 -13.17 4.87
N ILE A 7 7.99 -12.34 4.52
CA ILE A 7 7.68 -11.13 5.28
C ILE A 7 7.24 -11.48 6.70
N ARG A 8 6.33 -12.45 6.87
CA ARG A 8 5.89 -12.91 8.20
C ARG A 8 7.06 -13.44 9.02
N PHE A 9 7.97 -14.18 8.41
CA PHE A 9 9.16 -14.70 9.07
C PHE A 9 10.05 -13.56 9.59
N ALA A 10 10.32 -12.55 8.76
CA ALA A 10 11.05 -11.35 9.20
C ALA A 10 10.32 -10.57 10.31
N MET A 11 8.99 -10.50 10.27
CA MET A 11 8.18 -9.87 11.32
C MET A 11 8.26 -10.60 12.66
N VAL A 12 8.30 -11.93 12.64
CA VAL A 12 8.33 -12.75 13.87
C VAL A 12 9.74 -12.83 14.46
N HIS A 13 10.75 -12.94 13.61
CA HIS A 13 12.13 -13.27 14.03
C HIS A 13 13.11 -12.09 13.95
N GLY A 14 12.69 -10.93 13.43
CA GLY A 14 13.52 -9.73 13.40
C GLY A 14 14.88 -9.94 12.72
N ALA A 15 15.96 -9.57 13.40
CA ALA A 15 17.32 -9.65 12.87
C ALA A 15 17.78 -11.09 12.59
N GLU A 16 17.45 -12.05 13.47
CA GLU A 16 17.76 -13.46 13.25
C GLU A 16 17.03 -14.00 12.01
N GLY A 17 15.78 -13.55 11.82
CA GLY A 17 15.00 -13.86 10.64
C GLY A 17 15.62 -13.30 9.35
N ALA A 18 16.13 -12.08 9.42
CA ALA A 18 16.84 -11.43 8.31
C ALA A 18 18.10 -12.21 7.91
N ASP A 19 18.90 -12.63 8.89
CA ASP A 19 20.14 -13.38 8.65
C ASP A 19 19.84 -14.74 7.99
N GLU A 20 18.79 -15.43 8.44
CA GLU A 20 18.36 -16.70 7.84
C GLU A 20 17.81 -16.52 6.42
N ILE A 21 17.02 -15.47 6.17
CA ILE A 21 16.52 -15.14 4.82
C ILE A 21 17.69 -14.91 3.85
N GLU A 22 18.71 -14.16 4.25
CA GLU A 22 19.89 -13.93 3.41
C GLU A 22 20.71 -15.21 3.20
N ARG A 23 20.87 -16.03 4.25
CA ARG A 23 21.53 -17.33 4.14
C ARG A 23 20.83 -18.23 3.13
N LEU A 24 19.50 -18.31 3.18
CA LEU A 24 18.69 -19.09 2.23
C LEU A 24 18.78 -18.50 0.81
N CYS A 25 18.71 -17.17 0.68
CA CYS A 25 18.87 -16.48 -0.60
C CYS A 25 20.21 -16.84 -1.27
N ALA A 26 21.30 -16.84 -0.50
CA ALA A 26 22.63 -17.22 -0.97
C ALA A 26 22.73 -18.72 -1.29
N GLN A 27 22.21 -19.58 -0.41
CA GLN A 27 22.25 -21.04 -0.56
C GLN A 27 21.53 -21.51 -1.83
N TYR A 28 20.37 -20.92 -2.14
CA TYR A 28 19.52 -21.33 -3.26
C TYR A 28 19.66 -20.44 -4.50
N GLY A 29 20.55 -19.45 -4.48
CA GLY A 29 20.82 -18.58 -5.62
C GLY A 29 19.57 -17.87 -6.16
N TRP A 30 18.76 -17.27 -5.27
CA TRP A 30 17.52 -16.61 -5.70
C TRP A 30 17.78 -15.49 -6.71
N LEU A 31 16.91 -15.41 -7.72
CA LEU A 31 17.06 -14.47 -8.82
C LEU A 31 16.61 -13.06 -8.40
N SER A 32 17.36 -12.05 -8.87
CA SER A 32 17.14 -10.63 -8.53
C SER A 32 16.28 -9.90 -9.56
N ASP A 33 16.37 -10.26 -10.83
CA ASP A 33 15.61 -9.65 -11.93
C ASP A 33 14.30 -10.40 -12.25
N GLY A 34 14.12 -11.57 -11.62
CA GLY A 34 12.96 -12.43 -11.86
C GLY A 34 12.94 -13.03 -13.27
N MET A 35 14.12 -13.23 -13.89
CA MET A 35 14.21 -13.82 -15.22
C MET A 35 15.11 -15.06 -15.21
N ARG A 36 14.62 -16.18 -15.73
CA ARG A 36 15.42 -17.37 -15.98
C ARG A 36 16.13 -17.29 -17.33
N GLU A 37 17.14 -18.14 -17.53
CA GLU A 37 17.89 -18.22 -18.80
C GLU A 37 17.01 -18.56 -20.01
N ASP A 38 15.92 -19.30 -19.79
CA ASP A 38 14.92 -19.65 -20.82
C ASP A 38 13.91 -18.52 -21.10
N GLY A 39 14.06 -17.36 -20.46
CA GLY A 39 13.15 -16.22 -20.58
C GLY A 39 11.88 -16.32 -19.73
N THR A 40 11.74 -17.36 -18.91
CA THR A 40 10.60 -17.50 -17.99
C THR A 40 10.69 -16.46 -16.88
N ARG A 41 9.60 -15.70 -16.70
CA ARG A 41 9.47 -14.78 -15.56
C ARG A 41 9.14 -15.53 -14.29
N VAL A 42 9.87 -15.21 -13.22
CA VAL A 42 9.65 -15.72 -11.87
C VAL A 42 9.64 -14.58 -10.87
N VAL A 43 9.18 -14.86 -9.65
CA VAL A 43 9.25 -13.89 -8.56
C VAL A 43 10.72 -13.55 -8.28
N PRO A 44 11.11 -12.26 -8.26
CA PRO A 44 12.47 -11.84 -7.94
C PRO A 44 12.72 -11.97 -6.43
N LEU A 45 12.81 -13.22 -5.95
CA LEU A 45 12.88 -13.55 -4.52
C LEU A 45 14.09 -12.91 -3.82
N ALA A 46 15.19 -12.64 -4.51
CA ALA A 46 16.33 -11.95 -3.90
C ALA A 46 16.01 -10.48 -3.54
N GLN A 47 15.18 -9.80 -4.33
CA GLN A 47 14.77 -8.43 -4.01
C GLN A 47 13.80 -8.38 -2.83
N TRP A 48 12.89 -9.34 -2.78
CA TRP A 48 12.04 -9.55 -1.60
C TRP A 48 12.87 -9.89 -0.36
N ALA A 49 13.86 -10.76 -0.48
CA ALA A 49 14.77 -11.13 0.60
C ALA A 49 15.50 -9.90 1.14
N ARG A 50 16.02 -9.03 0.26
CA ARG A 50 16.68 -7.78 0.64
C ARG A 50 15.74 -6.84 1.41
N ALA A 51 14.50 -6.66 0.93
CA ALA A 51 13.53 -5.82 1.63
C ALA A 51 13.13 -6.40 2.99
N CYS A 52 12.90 -7.72 3.06
CA CYS A 52 12.58 -8.41 4.31
C CYS A 52 13.74 -8.36 5.30
N ALA A 53 14.98 -8.51 4.84
CA ALA A 53 16.17 -8.44 5.68
C ALA A 53 16.41 -7.02 6.22
N ALA A 54 16.22 -6.00 5.37
CA ALA A 54 16.27 -4.60 5.81
C ALA A 54 15.24 -4.33 6.91
N PHE A 55 13.99 -4.79 6.72
CA PHE A 55 12.96 -4.69 7.73
C PHE A 55 13.29 -5.47 9.01
N GLY A 56 13.74 -6.72 8.90
CA GLY A 56 14.05 -7.55 10.07
C GLY A 56 15.11 -6.91 10.97
N ARG A 57 16.12 -6.25 10.39
CA ARG A 57 17.20 -5.60 11.16
C ARG A 57 16.88 -4.19 11.64
N GLY A 58 16.13 -3.40 10.87
CA GLY A 58 15.96 -1.97 11.13
C GLY A 58 14.53 -1.46 11.08
N GLY A 59 13.55 -2.35 11.01
CA GLY A 59 12.12 -2.04 10.98
C GLY A 59 11.71 -1.16 9.80
N VAL A 60 10.64 -0.40 10.00
CA VAL A 60 10.15 0.58 9.01
C VAL A 60 11.20 1.64 8.65
N PRO A 61 12.03 2.17 9.58
CA PRO A 61 13.09 3.11 9.22
C PRO A 61 14.05 2.59 8.14
N ALA A 62 14.47 1.32 8.20
CA ALA A 62 15.32 0.73 7.18
C ALA A 62 14.62 0.60 5.81
N LEU A 63 13.31 0.31 5.80
CA LEU A 63 12.53 0.28 4.56
C LEU A 63 12.40 1.66 3.91
N ARG A 64 12.38 2.76 4.70
CA ARG A 64 12.34 4.13 4.13
C ARG A 64 13.55 4.42 3.24
N LEU A 65 14.73 3.87 3.58
CA LEU A 65 15.93 4.02 2.76
C LEU A 65 15.75 3.34 1.38
N LEU A 66 15.05 2.20 1.35
CA LEU A 66 14.76 1.47 0.11
C LEU A 66 13.68 2.13 -0.75
N LEU A 67 12.78 2.93 -0.16
CA LEU A 67 11.78 3.69 -0.93
C LEU A 67 12.43 4.73 -1.85
N GLY A 68 13.60 5.27 -1.48
CA GLY A 68 14.35 6.23 -2.31
C GLY A 68 15.08 5.61 -3.49
N ASP A 69 15.15 4.27 -3.57
CA ASP A 69 15.80 3.56 -4.67
C ASP A 69 14.75 2.99 -5.63
N PRO A 70 14.68 3.45 -6.90
CA PRO A 70 13.70 2.97 -7.87
C PRO A 70 13.68 1.45 -8.07
N VAL A 71 14.82 0.78 -7.89
CA VAL A 71 14.93 -0.68 -8.03
C VAL A 71 14.26 -1.39 -6.86
N HIS A 72 14.37 -0.83 -5.65
CA HIS A 72 13.93 -1.49 -4.42
C HIS A 72 12.56 -1.00 -3.91
N ALA A 73 12.11 0.18 -4.34
CA ALA A 73 10.93 0.85 -3.82
C ALA A 73 9.67 -0.04 -3.88
N SER A 74 9.44 -0.75 -4.98
CA SER A 74 8.29 -1.65 -5.13
C SER A 74 8.27 -2.77 -4.07
N PHE A 75 9.43 -3.28 -3.68
CA PHE A 75 9.55 -4.35 -2.68
C PHE A 75 9.35 -3.80 -1.27
N ALA A 76 9.96 -2.65 -0.98
CA ALA A 76 9.75 -1.96 0.28
C ALA A 76 8.28 -1.60 0.51
N ILE A 77 7.57 -1.11 -0.51
CA ILE A 77 6.12 -0.85 -0.46
C ILE A 77 5.35 -2.12 -0.12
N GLY A 78 5.70 -3.25 -0.73
CA GLY A 78 5.06 -4.54 -0.44
C GLY A 78 5.25 -4.98 1.01
N VAL A 79 6.46 -4.87 1.55
CA VAL A 79 6.72 -5.17 2.98
C VAL A 79 5.94 -4.23 3.89
N LEU A 80 5.93 -2.92 3.61
CA LEU A 80 5.19 -1.92 4.39
C LEU A 80 3.68 -2.21 4.39
N GLN A 81 3.13 -2.63 3.24
CA GLN A 81 1.73 -3.02 3.09
C GLN A 81 1.37 -4.21 3.97
N GLU A 82 2.27 -5.17 4.17
CA GLU A 82 2.01 -6.35 5.00
C GLU A 82 2.25 -6.13 6.49
N VAL A 83 3.19 -5.26 6.86
CA VAL A 83 3.46 -4.90 8.26
C VAL A 83 2.27 -4.19 8.92
N LYS A 84 1.47 -3.42 8.16
CA LYS A 84 0.16 -2.88 8.60
C LYS A 84 0.21 -2.07 9.90
N THR A 85 1.22 -1.21 10.07
CA THR A 85 1.35 -0.31 11.22
C THR A 85 1.12 1.16 10.85
N VAL A 86 0.88 2.03 11.85
CA VAL A 86 0.85 3.48 11.66
C VAL A 86 2.18 3.99 11.09
N GLU A 87 3.29 3.39 11.49
CA GLU A 87 4.60 3.75 10.98
C GLU A 87 4.76 3.41 9.50
N SER A 88 4.22 2.26 9.06
CA SER A 88 4.15 1.89 7.64
C SER A 88 3.36 2.91 6.83
N VAL A 89 2.20 3.34 7.34
CA VAL A 89 1.38 4.37 6.68
C VAL A 89 2.17 5.67 6.54
N ARG A 90 2.78 6.15 7.63
CA ARG A 90 3.57 7.39 7.60
C ARG A 90 4.77 7.32 6.64
N ALA A 91 5.42 6.16 6.54
CA ALA A 91 6.48 5.96 5.56
C ALA A 91 5.98 6.09 4.10
N LEU A 92 4.84 5.49 3.79
CA LEU A 92 4.23 5.57 2.46
C LEU A 92 3.69 6.99 2.15
N ILE A 93 3.06 7.66 3.12
CA ILE A 93 2.65 9.07 2.99
C ILE A 93 3.87 9.94 2.68
N GLY A 94 4.94 9.84 3.47
CA GLY A 94 6.17 10.62 3.25
C GLY A 94 6.79 10.39 1.87
N PHE A 95 6.78 9.14 1.37
CA PHE A 95 7.21 8.83 0.01
C PHE A 95 6.31 9.50 -1.05
N CYS A 96 4.99 9.39 -0.90
CA CYS A 96 4.02 9.99 -1.81
C CYS A 96 4.01 11.53 -1.80
N VAL A 97 4.33 12.19 -0.68
CA VAL A 97 4.47 13.66 -0.63
C VAL A 97 5.58 14.15 -1.56
N SER A 98 6.65 13.37 -1.70
CA SER A 98 7.77 13.70 -2.60
C SER A 98 7.57 13.26 -4.05
N ALA A 99 6.47 12.58 -4.36
CA ALA A 99 6.21 12.00 -5.67
C ALA A 99 5.93 13.08 -6.73
N GLN A 100 6.40 12.84 -7.95
CA GLN A 100 6.21 13.74 -9.09
C GLN A 100 5.02 13.30 -9.96
N TRP A 101 4.54 12.06 -9.81
CA TRP A 101 3.36 11.52 -10.50
C TRP A 101 3.46 11.55 -12.03
N GLN A 102 4.68 11.51 -12.58
CA GLN A 102 4.93 11.62 -14.03
C GLN A 102 4.71 10.31 -14.78
N SER A 103 4.91 9.17 -14.12
CA SER A 103 4.77 7.86 -14.76
C SER A 103 3.30 7.54 -14.97
N MET A 104 2.95 7.00 -16.14
CA MET A 104 1.60 6.48 -16.41
C MET A 104 1.50 4.96 -16.21
N ALA A 105 2.59 4.31 -15.79
CA ALA A 105 2.61 2.88 -15.52
C ALA A 105 2.10 2.59 -14.10
N VAL A 106 1.01 1.82 -13.98
CA VAL A 106 0.48 1.42 -12.67
C VAL A 106 1.49 0.64 -11.80
N THR A 107 2.48 0.03 -12.44
CA THR A 107 3.54 -0.71 -11.75
C THR A 107 4.63 0.20 -11.17
N HIS A 108 4.59 1.50 -11.46
CA HIS A 108 5.52 2.48 -10.88
C HIS A 108 5.32 2.61 -9.37
N ALA A 109 6.41 2.91 -8.65
CA ALA A 109 6.43 2.90 -7.19
C ALA A 109 5.40 3.86 -6.57
N GLU A 110 5.22 5.06 -7.13
CA GLU A 110 4.27 6.06 -6.63
C GLU A 110 2.82 5.53 -6.64
N TRP A 111 2.38 4.93 -7.75
CA TRP A 111 1.05 4.34 -7.88
C TRP A 111 0.87 3.09 -7.02
N LYS A 112 1.92 2.27 -6.89
CA LYS A 112 1.92 1.13 -5.97
C LYS A 112 1.80 1.58 -4.51
N ALA A 113 2.49 2.65 -4.12
CA ALA A 113 2.39 3.20 -2.78
C ALA A 113 0.98 3.73 -2.50
N LEU A 114 0.35 4.41 -3.46
CA LEU A 114 -1.04 4.87 -3.33
C LEU A 114 -2.03 3.70 -3.24
N ALA A 115 -1.82 2.64 -4.03
CA ALA A 115 -2.61 1.41 -3.94
C ALA A 115 -2.41 0.70 -2.58
N ALA A 116 -1.19 0.69 -2.04
CA ALA A 116 -0.91 0.16 -0.71
C ALA A 116 -1.60 0.98 0.39
N LEU A 117 -1.61 2.31 0.29
CA LEU A 117 -2.35 3.19 1.22
C LEU A 117 -3.86 2.89 1.21
N ASN A 118 -4.45 2.63 0.04
CA ASN A 118 -5.83 2.15 -0.05
C ASN A 118 -6.04 0.84 0.75
N GLN A 119 -5.15 -0.14 0.60
CA GLN A 119 -5.25 -1.40 1.37
C GLN A 119 -5.10 -1.19 2.88
N LEU A 120 -4.23 -0.26 3.28
CA LEU A 120 -3.95 0.01 4.69
C LEU A 120 -5.04 0.83 5.39
N LEU A 121 -5.76 1.69 4.68
CA LEU A 121 -6.61 2.73 5.27
C LEU A 121 -8.10 2.63 4.92
N SER A 122 -8.46 2.09 3.76
CA SER A 122 -9.82 2.21 3.21
C SER A 122 -10.84 1.21 3.76
N PHE A 123 -10.38 0.18 4.48
CA PHE A 123 -11.22 -0.93 4.93
C PHE A 123 -11.58 -0.87 6.42
N ASP A 124 -12.61 -1.59 6.84
CA ASP A 124 -13.10 -1.54 8.22
C ASP A 124 -12.09 -2.12 9.25
N ASP A 125 -11.16 -2.98 8.79
CA ASP A 125 -10.06 -3.52 9.59
C ASP A 125 -8.73 -2.77 9.43
N SER A 126 -8.78 -1.56 8.85
CA SER A 126 -7.63 -0.70 8.56
C SER A 126 -6.80 -0.32 9.78
N VAL A 127 -5.59 0.18 9.49
CA VAL A 127 -4.76 0.93 10.42
C VAL A 127 -5.52 2.18 10.86
N LYS A 128 -5.56 2.44 12.17
CA LYS A 128 -6.14 3.67 12.72
C LYS A 128 -5.09 4.76 12.70
N VAL A 129 -5.38 5.89 12.06
CA VAL A 129 -4.51 7.06 11.97
C VAL A 129 -5.24 8.30 12.46
N ASP A 130 -4.50 9.34 12.77
CA ASP A 130 -5.04 10.65 13.14
C ASP A 130 -5.53 11.42 11.90
N GLU A 131 -6.25 12.52 12.14
CA GLU A 131 -6.82 13.36 11.07
C GLU A 131 -5.74 14.03 10.21
N ALA A 132 -4.59 14.37 10.79
CA ALA A 132 -3.47 14.95 10.06
C ALA A 132 -2.96 14.01 8.93
N VAL A 133 -2.83 12.71 9.21
CA VAL A 133 -2.48 11.72 8.18
C VAL A 133 -3.58 11.59 7.10
N MET A 134 -4.85 11.77 7.47
CA MET A 134 -5.96 11.74 6.51
C MET A 134 -5.94 12.98 5.59
N ASP A 135 -5.61 14.14 6.15
CA ASP A 135 -5.45 15.37 5.38
C ASP A 135 -4.25 15.29 4.41
N ASP A 136 -3.11 14.76 4.86
CA ASP A 136 -1.97 14.49 3.98
C ASP A 136 -2.37 13.56 2.82
N LEU A 137 -3.15 12.51 3.10
CA LEU A 137 -3.66 11.60 2.07
C LEU A 137 -4.57 12.32 1.06
N LEU A 138 -5.41 13.25 1.51
CA LEU A 138 -6.27 14.04 0.62
C LEU A 138 -5.43 14.91 -0.33
N GLU A 139 -4.39 15.57 0.17
CA GLU A 139 -3.50 16.39 -0.67
C GLU A 139 -2.81 15.52 -1.73
N ILE A 140 -2.25 14.39 -1.30
CA ILE A 140 -1.61 13.41 -2.18
C ILE A 140 -2.58 12.95 -3.28
N VAL A 141 -3.80 12.54 -2.90
CA VAL A 141 -4.81 12.05 -3.83
C VAL A 141 -5.21 13.14 -4.82
N THR A 142 -5.38 14.37 -4.36
CA THR A 142 -5.78 15.50 -5.20
C THR A 142 -4.69 15.82 -6.23
N GLN A 143 -3.43 15.84 -5.79
CA GLN A 143 -2.29 16.05 -6.67
C GLN A 143 -2.14 14.92 -7.70
N ALA A 144 -2.17 13.66 -7.25
CA ALA A 144 -2.03 12.49 -8.12
C ALA A 144 -3.17 12.40 -9.15
N PHE A 145 -4.42 12.67 -8.74
CA PHE A 145 -5.58 12.68 -9.63
C PHE A 145 -5.45 13.75 -10.73
N GLY A 146 -4.95 14.94 -10.38
CA GLY A 146 -4.72 16.03 -11.33
C GLY A 146 -3.53 15.81 -12.27
N ALA A 147 -2.58 14.95 -11.90
CA ALA A 147 -1.38 14.66 -12.67
C ALA A 147 -1.58 13.61 -13.79
N THR A 148 -2.73 12.93 -13.83
CA THR A 148 -2.98 11.85 -14.79
C THR A 148 -4.34 11.99 -15.47
N LEU A 149 -4.38 11.60 -16.76
CA LEU A 149 -5.60 11.42 -17.54
C LEU A 149 -5.97 9.95 -17.74
N VAL A 150 -5.19 9.02 -17.18
CA VAL A 150 -5.43 7.58 -17.31
C VAL A 150 -6.56 7.19 -16.37
N PRO A 151 -7.73 6.72 -16.87
CA PRO A 151 -8.90 6.44 -16.03
C PRO A 151 -8.61 5.47 -14.88
N PHE A 152 -7.81 4.45 -15.13
CA PHE A 152 -7.45 3.49 -14.08
C PHE A 152 -6.63 4.11 -12.95
N LEU A 153 -5.70 5.02 -13.24
CA LEU A 153 -4.90 5.72 -12.21
C LEU A 153 -5.75 6.73 -11.43
N GLN A 154 -6.69 7.40 -12.10
CA GLN A 154 -7.70 8.23 -11.44
C GLN A 154 -8.58 7.41 -10.48
N SER A 155 -8.98 6.20 -10.88
CA SER A 155 -9.72 5.28 -10.00
C SER A 155 -8.91 4.85 -8.78
N ILE A 156 -7.60 4.60 -8.91
CA ILE A 156 -6.71 4.32 -7.76
C ILE A 156 -6.72 5.46 -6.75
N CYS A 157 -6.65 6.71 -7.23
CA CYS A 157 -6.73 7.90 -6.37
C CYS A 157 -8.03 7.92 -5.56
N LEU A 158 -9.16 7.68 -6.23
CA LEU A 158 -10.49 7.67 -5.60
C LEU A 158 -10.66 6.50 -4.62
N TRP A 159 -10.07 5.34 -4.90
CA TRP A 159 -10.06 4.22 -3.96
C TRP A 159 -9.22 4.52 -2.73
N ALA A 160 -8.06 5.14 -2.88
CA ALA A 160 -7.20 5.55 -1.78
C ALA A 160 -7.87 6.63 -0.90
N LEU A 161 -8.61 7.57 -1.50
CA LEU A 161 -9.35 8.62 -0.76
C LEU A 161 -10.27 8.06 0.33
N ARG A 162 -10.81 6.85 0.15
CA ARG A 162 -11.67 6.17 1.15
C ARG A 162 -10.96 6.00 2.50
N GLY A 163 -9.64 6.03 2.52
CA GLY A 163 -8.78 6.01 3.69
C GLY A 163 -8.75 7.32 4.49
N ALA A 164 -9.29 8.42 3.95
CA ALA A 164 -9.37 9.74 4.58
C ALA A 164 -10.83 10.18 4.76
N PRO A 165 -11.61 9.56 5.67
CA PRO A 165 -12.99 9.95 5.96
C PRO A 165 -13.08 11.26 6.74
N THR A 166 -12.75 12.38 6.09
CA THR A 166 -12.93 13.75 6.59
C THR A 166 -14.01 14.46 5.78
N GLU A 167 -14.65 15.47 6.37
CA GLU A 167 -15.63 16.32 5.66
C GLU A 167 -15.00 16.97 4.42
N ARG A 168 -13.72 17.33 4.51
CA ARG A 168 -12.94 17.91 3.41
C ARG A 168 -12.79 16.94 2.23
N SER A 169 -12.45 15.67 2.50
CA SER A 169 -12.40 14.63 1.46
C SER A 169 -13.74 14.40 0.80
N LEU A 170 -14.82 14.38 1.59
CA LEU A 170 -16.18 14.22 1.07
C LEU A 170 -16.57 15.38 0.16
N ALA A 171 -16.32 16.62 0.59
CA ALA A 171 -16.61 17.82 -0.19
C ALA A 171 -15.85 17.83 -1.52
N TRP A 172 -14.54 17.50 -1.50
CA TRP A 172 -13.72 17.44 -2.70
C TRP A 172 -14.26 16.44 -3.72
N VAL A 173 -14.51 15.19 -3.31
CA VAL A 173 -14.97 14.15 -4.24
C VAL A 173 -16.37 14.42 -4.78
N GLN A 174 -17.24 15.08 -4.00
CA GLN A 174 -18.57 15.48 -4.46
C GLN A 174 -18.50 16.57 -5.54
N ALA A 175 -17.60 17.53 -5.39
CA ALA A 175 -17.39 18.61 -6.36
C ALA A 175 -16.70 18.15 -7.65
N LEU A 176 -16.02 17.02 -7.62
CA LEU A 176 -15.30 16.46 -8.76
C LEU A 176 -16.26 16.12 -9.91
N LYS A 177 -15.96 16.63 -11.12
CA LYS A 177 -16.65 16.29 -12.36
C LYS A 177 -15.86 15.25 -13.11
N VAL A 178 -16.50 14.11 -13.39
CA VAL A 178 -15.87 12.97 -14.05
C VAL A 178 -16.67 12.61 -15.29
N ALA A 179 -15.98 12.43 -16.42
CA ALA A 179 -16.60 12.06 -17.69
C ALA A 179 -16.54 10.55 -17.96
N ASP A 180 -15.47 9.89 -17.50
CA ASP A 180 -15.25 8.47 -17.69
C ASP A 180 -16.13 7.64 -16.75
N ALA A 181 -16.75 6.58 -17.28
CA ALA A 181 -17.72 5.77 -16.54
C ALA A 181 -17.07 4.95 -15.41
N ASP A 182 -15.85 4.44 -15.61
CA ASP A 182 -15.15 3.66 -14.60
C ASP A 182 -14.68 4.56 -13.45
N VAL A 183 -14.20 5.76 -13.79
CA VAL A 183 -13.82 6.77 -12.80
C VAL A 183 -15.04 7.25 -12.03
N GLU A 184 -16.21 7.42 -12.68
CA GLU A 184 -17.45 7.78 -11.99
C GLU A 184 -17.92 6.65 -11.05
N ALA A 185 -17.80 5.39 -11.45
CA ALA A 185 -18.08 4.25 -10.58
C ALA A 185 -17.17 4.22 -9.34
N ALA A 186 -15.87 4.51 -9.51
CA ALA A 186 -14.93 4.66 -8.42
C ALA A 186 -15.29 5.85 -7.51
N ARG A 187 -15.71 6.98 -8.10
CA ARG A 187 -16.14 8.20 -7.38
C ARG A 187 -17.38 7.94 -6.52
N VAL A 188 -18.41 7.32 -7.08
CA VAL A 188 -19.64 6.94 -6.35
C VAL A 188 -19.30 6.01 -5.19
N THR A 189 -18.42 5.03 -5.41
CA THR A 189 -17.95 4.11 -4.36
C THR A 189 -17.20 4.84 -3.25
N ALA A 190 -16.35 5.81 -3.61
CA ALA A 190 -15.64 6.65 -2.64
C ALA A 190 -16.60 7.47 -1.79
N ILE A 191 -17.55 8.19 -2.41
CA ILE A 191 -18.59 8.97 -1.72
C ILE A 191 -19.38 8.09 -0.74
N LYS A 192 -19.82 6.91 -1.18
CA LYS A 192 -20.56 5.97 -0.34
C LYS A 192 -19.74 5.55 0.88
N SER A 193 -18.46 5.24 0.69
CA SER A 193 -17.56 4.85 1.78
C SER A 193 -17.34 5.99 2.79
N LEU A 194 -17.04 7.20 2.29
CA LEU A 194 -16.80 8.38 3.11
C LEU A 194 -18.03 8.74 3.94
N LYS A 195 -19.22 8.84 3.32
CA LYS A 195 -20.49 9.10 4.02
C LYS A 195 -20.78 8.06 5.09
N ARG A 196 -20.52 6.78 4.79
CA ARG A 196 -20.69 5.69 5.77
C ARG A 196 -19.78 5.90 6.97
N ARG A 197 -18.49 6.19 6.77
CA ARG A 197 -17.49 6.31 7.85
C ARG A 197 -17.59 7.62 8.64
N LEU A 198 -18.12 8.68 8.03
CA LEU A 198 -18.43 9.96 8.68
C LEU A 198 -19.75 9.95 9.45
N SER A 199 -20.63 8.98 9.20
CA SER A 199 -21.92 8.89 9.88
C SER A 199 -21.73 8.75 11.40
N PRO A 200 -22.48 9.50 12.23
CA PRO A 200 -22.48 9.31 13.69
C PRO A 200 -22.89 7.89 14.12
N ALA A 201 -23.59 7.16 13.25
CA ALA A 201 -24.00 5.77 13.49
C ALA A 201 -22.89 4.76 13.19
N TYR A 202 -21.78 5.16 12.54
CA TYR A 202 -20.69 4.28 12.21
C TYR A 202 -19.94 3.84 13.46
N LYS A 203 -19.88 2.53 13.66
CA LYS A 203 -19.04 1.90 14.67
C LYS A 203 -17.94 1.13 13.96
N ALA A 204 -16.71 1.61 14.08
CA ALA A 204 -15.56 0.88 13.57
C ALA A 204 -15.51 -0.51 14.25
N PRO A 205 -15.20 -1.58 13.50
CA PRO A 205 -15.18 -2.91 14.07
C PRO A 205 -14.19 -3.03 15.23
N ASP A 206 -14.58 -3.79 16.25
CA ASP A 206 -13.72 -4.16 17.35
C ASP A 206 -12.65 -5.18 16.94
N GLY A 207 -11.75 -5.53 17.85
CA GLY A 207 -10.64 -6.43 17.56
C GLY A 207 -11.08 -7.84 17.12
N GLN A 208 -12.20 -8.35 17.62
CA GLN A 208 -12.73 -9.66 17.26
C GLN A 208 -13.38 -9.61 15.86
N GLN A 209 -14.18 -8.58 15.60
CA GLN A 209 -14.80 -8.33 14.30
C GLN A 209 -13.74 -8.12 13.22
N LYS A 210 -12.66 -7.38 13.49
CA LYS A 210 -11.53 -7.23 12.57
C LYS A 210 -10.89 -8.57 12.21
N ARG A 211 -10.70 -9.47 13.19
CA ARG A 211 -10.16 -10.82 12.94
C ARG A 211 -11.10 -11.65 12.07
N GLN A 212 -12.41 -11.57 12.29
CA GLN A 212 -13.41 -12.26 11.48
C GLN A 212 -13.43 -11.75 10.03
N ILE A 213 -13.42 -10.43 9.85
CA ILE A 213 -13.35 -9.79 8.51
C ILE A 213 -12.10 -10.26 7.76
N ARG A 214 -10.95 -10.34 8.44
CA ARG A 214 -9.70 -10.82 7.84
C ARG A 214 -9.76 -12.29 7.43
N ARG A 215 -10.40 -13.14 8.23
CA ARG A 215 -10.59 -14.57 7.89
C ARG A 215 -11.48 -14.73 6.66
N GLN A 216 -12.62 -14.04 6.63
CA GLN A 216 -13.54 -14.09 5.49
C GLN A 216 -12.86 -13.65 4.19
N ARG A 217 -12.11 -12.54 4.19
CA ARG A 217 -11.35 -12.12 3.00
C ARG A 217 -10.27 -13.10 2.57
N ALA A 218 -9.68 -13.86 3.49
CA ALA A 218 -8.68 -14.86 3.15
C ALA A 218 -9.31 -16.14 2.55
N GLU A 219 -10.61 -16.36 2.79
CA GLU A 219 -11.38 -17.47 2.21
C GLU A 219 -11.96 -17.11 0.82
N ASP A 220 -12.15 -15.82 0.55
CA ASP A 220 -12.68 -15.29 -0.72
C ASP A 220 -11.62 -15.10 -1.83
N VAL A 221 -10.33 -15.39 -1.55
CA VAL A 221 -9.18 -15.28 -2.47
C VAL A 221 -8.64 -16.67 -2.80
#